data_AF-F0YBP7-F1
#
_entry.id   AF-F0YBP7-F1
#
_cell.length_a   1.000
_cell.length_b   1.000
_cell.length_c   1.000
_cell.angle_alpha   90.00
_cell.angle_beta   90.00
_cell.angle_gamma   90.00
#
_symmetry.space_group_name_H-M   'P 1'
#
loop_
_entity.id
_entity.type
_entity.pdbx_description
1 polymer ?
#
loop_
_entity_poly.entity_id
_entity_poly.type
_entity_poly.pdbx_seq_one_letter_code
_entity_poly.pdbx_strand_id
1 'polypeptide(L)'
;MFVPSTIISGGMWALQHLHQSTFMDELQLIDRDTMNESFMYKLSQAKGFEYFKYVVLVGSTQDSYVPMHTAQATIPRPAEADKKGGGDAYMQMATNLMSPISQKTAESDKQTTVVRLTMEYKFTQTNLDTVIGRAAHLAYIDSSAAVLLILFSLYNLLK
;
A
#
# COMPACT_ATOMS: atom_id res chain seq x y z
N MET A 1 14.00 -2.24 1.17
CA MET A 1 12.92 -3.15 0.74
C MET A 1 13.54 -4.24 -0.12
N PHE A 2 13.27 -5.52 0.15
CA PHE A 2 14.02 -6.65 -0.41
C PHE A 2 13.81 -6.81 -1.92
N VAL A 3 14.84 -6.51 -2.73
CA VAL A 3 14.84 -6.76 -4.18
C VAL A 3 15.99 -7.73 -4.50
N PRO A 4 15.75 -8.87 -5.17
CA PRO A 4 16.73 -9.95 -5.30
C PRO A 4 17.77 -9.77 -6.43
N SER A 5 18.01 -8.57 -6.95
CA SER A 5 18.94 -8.38 -8.07
C SER A 5 19.77 -7.10 -7.96
N THR A 6 21.10 -7.28 -7.92
CA THR A 6 22.11 -6.22 -7.79
C THR A 6 22.10 -5.22 -8.96
N ILE A 7 21.75 -5.68 -10.17
CA ILE A 7 21.70 -4.84 -11.39
C ILE A 7 20.46 -3.93 -11.38
N ILE A 8 19.30 -4.45 -10.94
CA ILE A 8 18.07 -3.66 -10.80
C ILE A 8 18.24 -2.67 -9.63
N SER A 9 18.94 -3.07 -8.57
CA SER A 9 19.29 -2.20 -7.44
C SER A 9 20.17 -1.01 -7.86
N GLY A 10 21.18 -1.24 -8.71
CA GLY A 10 22.07 -0.19 -9.23
C GLY A 10 21.39 0.79 -10.18
N GLY A 11 20.49 0.29 -11.05
CA GLY A 11 19.69 1.14 -11.93
C GLY A 11 18.68 2.00 -11.16
N MET A 12 18.09 1.46 -10.09
CA MET A 12 17.16 2.19 -9.22
C MET A 12 17.87 3.26 -8.41
N TRP A 13 19.09 2.99 -7.91
CA TRP A 13 19.94 3.98 -7.24
C TRP A 13 20.32 5.15 -8.18
N ALA A 14 20.66 4.86 -9.43
CA ALA A 14 20.96 5.90 -10.43
C ALA A 14 19.74 6.77 -10.77
N LEU A 15 18.56 6.16 -10.91
CA LEU A 15 17.30 6.90 -11.14
C LEU A 15 16.88 7.73 -9.92
N GLN A 16 17.08 7.21 -8.70
CA GLN A 16 16.84 7.95 -7.45
C GLN A 16 17.80 9.14 -7.29
N HIS A 17 19.07 9.00 -7.68
CA HIS A 17 20.03 10.11 -7.66
C HIS A 17 19.78 11.17 -8.74
N LEU A 18 19.18 10.80 -9.88
CA LEU A 18 18.87 11.74 -10.96
C LEU A 18 17.55 12.49 -10.76
N HIS A 19 16.60 11.91 -10.02
CA HIS A 19 15.35 12.54 -9.60
C HIS A 19 15.28 12.63 -8.07
N GLN A 20 16.11 13.50 -7.48
CA GLN A 20 16.04 13.88 -6.06
C GLN A 20 14.69 14.56 -5.76
N SER A 21 13.67 13.74 -5.56
CA SER A 21 12.34 14.17 -5.22
C SER A 21 12.12 13.90 -3.74
N THR A 22 11.83 14.96 -2.97
CA THR A 22 11.46 14.87 -1.55
C THR A 22 10.37 13.83 -1.31
N PHE A 23 9.44 13.67 -2.25
CA PHE A 23 8.40 12.64 -2.21
C PHE A 23 8.95 11.21 -2.17
N MET A 24 10.02 10.92 -2.91
CA MET A 24 10.63 9.58 -2.91
C MET A 24 11.33 9.27 -1.59
N ASP A 25 11.89 10.29 -0.93
CA ASP A 25 12.49 10.15 0.38
C ASP A 25 11.42 9.92 1.45
N GLU A 26 10.31 10.67 1.39
CA GLU A 26 9.15 10.50 2.27
C GLU A 26 8.50 9.11 2.11
N LEU A 27 8.32 8.62 0.88
CA LEU A 27 7.79 7.27 0.63
C LEU A 27 8.70 6.16 1.17
N GLN A 28 10.01 6.39 1.21
CA GLN A 28 11.00 5.45 1.73
C GLN A 28 11.26 5.61 3.23
N LEU A 29 10.61 6.57 3.90
CA LEU A 29 10.82 6.92 5.31
C LEU A 29 12.25 7.41 5.63
N ILE A 30 12.95 7.97 4.64
CA ILE A 30 14.34 8.45 4.74
C ILE A 30 14.44 9.98 4.69
N ASP A 31 13.32 10.69 4.75
CA ASP A 31 13.26 12.15 4.84
C ASP A 31 13.73 12.69 6.20
N ARG A 32 13.93 11.81 7.19
CA ARG A 32 14.42 12.09 8.55
C ARG A 32 15.39 11.02 9.03
N ASP A 33 16.20 11.36 10.04
CA ASP A 33 17.16 10.45 10.65
C ASP A 33 16.49 9.26 11.36
N THR A 34 15.28 9.46 11.88
CA THR A 34 14.50 8.44 12.57
C THR A 34 13.16 8.22 11.87
N MET A 35 12.81 6.95 11.61
CA MET A 35 11.59 6.58 10.87
C MET A 35 10.31 7.08 11.54
N ASN A 36 10.27 7.17 12.85
CA ASN A 36 9.13 7.70 13.62
C ASN A 36 8.93 9.22 13.45
N GLU A 37 9.90 9.93 12.89
CA GLU A 37 9.78 11.35 12.57
C GLU A 37 9.48 11.62 11.10
N SER A 38 9.59 10.59 10.25
CA SER A 38 9.30 10.66 8.82
C SER A 38 7.89 11.17 8.55
N PHE A 39 7.72 11.83 7.41
CA PHE A 39 6.44 12.37 6.98
C PHE A 39 5.34 11.29 6.97
N MET A 40 5.59 10.14 6.34
CA MET A 40 4.60 9.06 6.22
C MET A 40 4.24 8.43 7.56
N TYR A 41 5.19 8.32 8.49
CA TYR A 41 4.88 7.84 9.84
C TYR A 41 3.96 8.81 10.58
N LYS A 42 4.26 10.12 10.55
CA LYS A 42 3.37 11.15 11.14
C LYS A 42 2.00 11.18 10.46
N LEU A 43 1.96 11.03 9.14
CA LEU A 43 0.71 10.95 8.39
C LEU A 43 -0.15 9.76 8.82
N SER A 44 0.47 8.61 9.13
CA SER A 44 -0.26 7.42 9.61
C SER A 44 -1.03 7.67 10.91
N GLN A 45 -0.57 8.61 11.75
CA GLN A 45 -1.20 8.97 13.02
C GLN A 45 -2.39 9.94 12.86
N ALA A 46 -2.50 10.59 11.70
CA ALA A 46 -3.62 11.46 11.42
C ALA A 46 -4.88 10.63 11.13
N LYS A 47 -6.05 11.20 11.43
CA LYS A 47 -7.33 10.61 11.05
C LYS A 47 -7.38 10.40 9.53
N GLY A 48 -7.88 9.25 9.10
CA GLY A 48 -7.91 8.86 7.69
C GLY A 48 -9.16 8.04 7.36
N PHE A 49 -9.07 6.72 7.52
CA PHE A 49 -10.17 5.81 7.16
C PHE A 49 -11.48 6.08 7.91
N GLU A 50 -11.41 6.65 9.12
CA GLU A 50 -12.57 7.04 9.92
C GLU A 50 -13.49 8.07 9.24
N TYR A 51 -12.99 8.83 8.27
CA TYR A 51 -13.81 9.78 7.50
C TYR A 51 -14.79 9.09 6.56
N PHE A 52 -14.59 7.80 6.28
CA PHE A 52 -15.33 7.07 5.27
C PHE A 52 -16.18 5.98 5.90
N LYS A 53 -17.39 5.76 5.37
CA LYS A 53 -18.23 4.62 5.75
C LYS A 53 -17.73 3.31 5.14
N TYR A 54 -17.19 3.37 3.92
CA TYR A 54 -16.65 2.23 3.20
C TYR A 54 -15.27 2.58 2.63
N VAL A 55 -14.28 1.72 2.84
CA VAL A 55 -12.94 1.83 2.28
C VAL A 55 -12.63 0.53 1.55
N VAL A 56 -12.29 0.63 0.26
CA VAL A 56 -11.85 -0.53 -0.53
C VAL A 56 -10.35 -0.41 -0.74
N LEU A 57 -9.61 -1.34 -0.17
CA LEU A 57 -8.17 -1.47 -0.34
C LEU A 57 -7.91 -2.53 -1.39
N VAL A 58 -7.21 -2.13 -2.44
CA VAL A 58 -7.05 -2.93 -3.65
C VAL A 58 -5.56 -3.18 -3.88
N GLY A 59 -5.17 -4.44 -4.05
CA GLY A 59 -3.78 -4.83 -4.29
C GLY A 59 -3.65 -5.97 -5.31
N SER A 60 -2.45 -6.15 -5.87
CA SER A 60 -2.13 -7.18 -6.86
C SER A 60 -0.75 -7.72 -6.58
N THR A 61 -0.58 -9.04 -6.74
CA THR A 61 0.72 -9.71 -6.61
C THR A 61 1.63 -9.41 -7.80
N GLN A 62 1.08 -8.84 -8.87
CA GLN A 62 1.80 -8.47 -10.09
C GLN A 62 2.24 -7.00 -10.07
N ASP A 63 1.80 -6.21 -9.08
CA ASP A 63 2.29 -4.85 -8.87
C ASP A 63 3.69 -4.91 -8.23
N SER A 64 4.70 -4.47 -8.97
CA SER A 64 6.08 -4.40 -8.49
C SER A 64 6.45 -3.05 -7.89
N TYR A 65 5.54 -2.06 -7.92
CA TYR A 65 5.70 -0.73 -7.31
C TYR A 65 5.16 -0.71 -5.89
N VAL A 66 3.97 -1.28 -5.69
CA VAL A 66 3.31 -1.30 -4.38
C VAL A 66 3.13 -2.74 -3.92
N PRO A 67 3.86 -3.18 -2.89
CA PRO A 67 3.69 -4.52 -2.35
C PRO A 67 2.27 -4.77 -1.83
N MET A 68 1.80 -6.01 -1.96
CA MET A 68 0.44 -6.41 -1.56
C MET A 68 0.07 -5.99 -0.11
N HIS A 69 1.00 -6.16 0.82
CA HIS A 69 0.75 -5.88 2.24
C HIS A 69 0.55 -4.39 2.51
N THR A 70 1.26 -3.52 1.79
CA THR A 70 1.07 -2.06 1.91
C THR A 70 -0.23 -1.63 1.25
N ALA A 71 -0.53 -2.16 0.06
CA ALA A 71 -1.77 -1.88 -0.67
C ALA A 71 -3.03 -2.23 0.13
N GLN A 72 -2.96 -3.28 0.96
CA GLN A 72 -4.08 -3.75 1.78
C GLN A 72 -3.98 -3.35 3.26
N ALA A 73 -3.00 -2.52 3.63
CA ALA A 73 -2.73 -2.14 5.03
C ALA A 73 -2.74 -3.36 5.97
N THR A 74 -1.95 -4.39 5.64
CA THR A 74 -1.77 -5.60 6.45
C THR A 74 -0.35 -5.68 7.00
N ILE A 75 -0.19 -6.41 8.10
CA ILE A 75 1.11 -6.66 8.72
C ILE A 75 1.60 -8.04 8.27
N PRO A 76 2.68 -8.12 7.47
CA PRO A 76 3.23 -9.39 7.04
C PRO A 76 4.17 -9.96 8.13
N ARG A 77 4.26 -11.28 8.25
CA ARG A 77 5.12 -11.96 9.24
C ARG A 77 6.59 -11.49 9.26
N PRO A 78 7.24 -11.19 8.12
CA PRO A 78 8.61 -10.66 8.15
C PRO A 78 8.74 -9.32 8.88
N ALA A 79 7.70 -8.47 8.86
CA ALA A 79 7.72 -7.20 9.60
C ALA A 79 7.71 -7.45 11.11
N GLU A 80 7.01 -8.48 11.59
CA GLU A 80 6.98 -8.86 13.00
C GLU A 80 8.33 -9.39 13.51
N ALA A 81 9.12 -9.98 12.62
CA ALA A 81 10.45 -10.48 12.94
C ALA A 81 11.54 -9.39 12.87
N ASP A 82 11.28 -8.28 12.17
CA ASP A 82 12.28 -7.26 11.87
C ASP A 82 12.30 -6.10 12.88
N LYS A 83 12.94 -6.36 14.03
CA LYS A 83 13.08 -5.37 15.11
C LYS A 83 14.14 -4.28 14.87
N LYS A 84 14.95 -4.39 13.81
CA LYS A 84 16.08 -3.48 13.56
C LYS A 84 16.02 -2.78 12.20
N GLY A 85 15.31 -3.32 11.22
CA GLY A 85 15.23 -2.82 9.84
C GLY A 85 13.97 -2.01 9.52
N GLY A 86 13.20 -1.61 10.54
CA GLY A 86 12.01 -0.77 10.38
C GLY A 86 10.68 -1.51 10.43
N GLY A 87 10.67 -2.82 10.72
CA GLY A 87 9.45 -3.60 10.92
C GLY A 87 8.54 -3.01 12.00
N ASP A 88 9.10 -2.55 13.12
CA ASP A 88 8.34 -1.88 14.18
C ASP A 88 7.63 -0.61 13.70
N ALA A 89 8.31 0.23 12.90
CA ALA A 89 7.72 1.44 12.34
C ALA A 89 6.59 1.10 11.35
N TYR A 90 6.81 0.11 10.48
CA TYR A 90 5.79 -0.39 9.56
C TYR A 90 4.55 -0.90 10.30
N MET A 91 4.74 -1.73 11.32
CA MET A 91 3.65 -2.28 12.13
C MET A 91 2.85 -1.19 12.82
N GLN A 92 3.53 -0.19 13.37
CA GLN A 92 2.88 0.96 14.00
C GLN A 92 2.08 1.76 12.98
N MET A 93 2.62 2.06 11.80
CA MET A 93 1.87 2.76 10.75
C MET A 93 0.61 1.99 10.32
N ALA A 94 0.74 0.68 10.06
CA ALA A 94 -0.41 -0.16 9.71
C ALA A 94 -1.45 -0.20 10.84
N THR A 95 -1.00 -0.21 12.09
CA THR A 95 -1.87 -0.17 13.28
C THR A 95 -2.55 1.19 13.43
N ASN A 96 -1.85 2.30 13.19
CA ASN A 96 -2.44 3.64 13.26
C ASN A 96 -3.57 3.81 12.24
N LEU A 97 -3.42 3.23 11.04
CA LEU A 97 -4.45 3.25 10.00
C LEU A 97 -5.67 2.37 10.37
N MET A 98 -5.43 1.18 10.93
CA MET A 98 -6.48 0.17 11.11
C MET A 98 -7.16 0.18 12.48
N SER A 99 -6.46 0.57 13.54
CA SER A 99 -7.00 0.53 14.91
C SER A 99 -8.24 1.42 15.12
N PRO A 100 -8.34 2.65 14.56
CA PRO A 100 -9.47 3.52 14.82
C PRO A 100 -10.79 2.98 14.26
N ILE A 101 -10.71 2.22 13.17
CA ILE A 101 -11.85 1.62 12.48
C ILE A 101 -12.14 0.16 12.90
N SER A 102 -11.21 -0.47 13.63
CA SER A 102 -11.37 -1.84 14.14
C SER A 102 -12.11 -1.89 15.48
N GLN A 103 -12.06 -0.82 16.26
CA GLN A 103 -12.70 -0.76 17.57
C GLN A 103 -14.16 -0.32 17.43
N LYS A 104 -15.11 -1.19 17.82
CA LYS A 104 -16.50 -0.79 18.04
C LYS A 104 -16.55 0.07 19.30
N THR A 105 -16.45 1.38 19.16
CA THR A 105 -16.74 2.31 20.26
C THR A 105 -18.25 2.45 20.40
N ALA A 106 -18.74 2.40 21.65
CA ALA A 106 -20.16 2.47 21.98
C ALA A 106 -20.84 3.81 21.58
N GLU A 107 -20.03 4.82 21.22
CA GLU A 107 -20.46 6.19 20.93
C GLU A 107 -20.46 6.51 19.41
N SER A 108 -20.06 5.55 18.56
CA SER A 108 -19.86 5.78 17.13
C SER A 108 -20.90 5.04 16.29
N ASP A 109 -22.00 5.72 15.93
CA ASP A 109 -23.01 5.22 14.97
C ASP A 109 -22.45 4.98 13.55
N LYS A 110 -21.22 5.44 13.27
CA LYS A 110 -20.54 5.28 11.98
C LYS A 110 -19.37 4.31 12.09
N GLN A 111 -19.65 3.03 11.89
CA GLN A 111 -18.61 2.01 11.70
C GLN A 111 -18.09 2.05 10.25
N THR A 112 -16.79 2.30 10.07
CA THR A 112 -16.12 2.15 8.77
C THR A 112 -15.98 0.67 8.44
N THR A 113 -16.41 0.27 7.23
CA THR A 113 -16.22 -1.08 6.71
C THR A 113 -15.07 -1.08 5.71
N VAL A 114 -14.07 -1.95 5.94
CA VAL A 114 -12.93 -2.13 5.04
C VAL A 114 -13.06 -3.41 4.23
N VAL A 115 -12.91 -3.29 2.92
CA VAL A 115 -12.92 -4.38 1.97
C VAL A 115 -11.53 -4.51 1.38
N ARG A 116 -10.98 -5.72 1.40
CA ARG A 116 -9.69 -5.99 0.76
C ARG A 116 -9.93 -6.81 -0.49
N LEU A 117 -9.51 -6.27 -1.63
CA LEU A 117 -9.61 -6.94 -2.92
C LEU A 117 -8.22 -7.25 -3.44
N THR A 118 -8.03 -8.50 -3.84
CA THR A 118 -6.85 -8.94 -4.58
C THR A 118 -7.25 -9.09 -6.02
N MET A 119 -6.53 -8.42 -6.92
CA MET A 119 -6.75 -8.53 -8.36
C MET A 119 -5.58 -9.20 -9.06
N GLU A 120 -5.94 -10.15 -9.91
CA GLU A 120 -5.02 -10.87 -10.78
C GLU A 120 -5.38 -10.54 -12.23
N TYR A 121 -4.37 -10.12 -12.98
CA TYR A 121 -4.48 -9.71 -14.36
C TYR A 121 -3.83 -10.77 -15.26
N LYS A 122 -4.52 -11.15 -16.32
CA LYS A 122 -3.95 -11.97 -17.38
C LYS A 122 -3.40 -11.05 -18.47
N PHE A 123 -2.12 -10.71 -18.38
CA PHE A 123 -1.43 -9.99 -19.44
C PHE A 123 -1.10 -10.95 -20.58
N THR A 124 -1.73 -10.76 -21.75
CA THR A 124 -1.54 -11.60 -22.93
C THR A 124 -0.24 -11.32 -23.67
N GLN A 125 0.44 -10.20 -23.38
CA GLN A 125 1.72 -9.84 -23.97
C GLN A 125 2.79 -9.53 -22.90
N THR A 126 3.99 -10.06 -23.10
CA THR A 126 5.17 -9.79 -22.27
C THR A 126 5.96 -8.62 -22.85
N ASN A 127 5.59 -7.40 -22.45
CA ASN A 127 6.36 -6.18 -22.77
C ASN A 127 7.12 -5.73 -21.51
N LEU A 128 8.09 -4.81 -21.65
CA LEU A 128 8.89 -4.32 -20.50
C LEU A 128 8.01 -3.79 -19.35
N ASP A 129 6.86 -3.18 -19.66
CA ASP A 129 5.90 -2.72 -18.64
C ASP A 129 5.25 -3.86 -17.82
N THR A 130 5.05 -5.04 -18.41
CA THR A 130 4.51 -6.20 -17.68
C THR A 130 5.59 -6.93 -16.88
N VAL A 131 6.85 -6.86 -17.32
CA VAL A 131 8.01 -7.41 -16.60
C VAL A 131 8.39 -6.55 -15.39
N ILE A 132 8.26 -5.23 -15.49
CA ILE A 132 8.57 -4.28 -14.40
C ILE A 132 7.36 -4.09 -13.46
N GLY A 133 6.24 -4.77 -13.71
CA GLY A 133 5.03 -4.67 -12.89
C GLY A 133 4.28 -3.34 -12.99
N ARG A 134 4.71 -2.41 -13.86
CA ARG A 134 4.05 -1.12 -14.12
C ARG A 134 2.67 -1.31 -14.76
N ALA A 135 2.55 -2.32 -15.62
CA ALA A 135 1.29 -2.67 -16.24
C ALA A 135 0.21 -3.04 -15.20
N ALA A 136 0.56 -3.80 -14.16
CA ALA A 136 -0.37 -4.13 -13.08
C ALA A 136 -0.75 -2.92 -12.23
N HIS A 137 0.20 -2.02 -11.98
CA HIS A 137 -0.07 -0.77 -11.26
C HIS A 137 -1.07 0.15 -12.00
N LEU A 138 -1.00 0.22 -13.33
CA LEU A 138 -1.91 1.04 -14.15
C LEU A 138 -3.23 0.32 -14.48
N ALA A 139 -3.23 -1.02 -14.49
CA ALA A 139 -4.40 -1.81 -14.87
C ALA A 139 -5.62 -1.64 -13.96
N TYR A 140 -5.46 -1.08 -12.76
CA TYR A 140 -6.57 -0.72 -11.87
C TYR A 140 -7.52 0.31 -12.49
N ILE A 141 -6.96 1.32 -13.16
CA ILE A 141 -7.71 2.46 -13.68
C ILE A 141 -8.19 2.16 -15.10
N ASP A 142 -7.36 1.47 -15.89
CA ASP A 142 -7.64 1.22 -17.30
C ASP A 142 -8.55 0.01 -17.56
N SER A 143 -8.76 -0.86 -16.57
CA SER A 143 -9.61 -2.05 -16.70
C SER A 143 -11.03 -1.79 -16.21
N SER A 144 -11.98 -1.73 -17.14
CA SER A 144 -13.42 -1.68 -16.82
C SER A 144 -13.87 -2.86 -15.97
N ALA A 145 -13.26 -4.04 -16.14
CA ALA A 145 -13.52 -5.22 -15.30
C ALA A 145 -13.07 -5.01 -13.84
N ALA A 146 -11.92 -4.36 -13.63
CA ALA A 146 -11.44 -4.03 -12.28
C ALA A 146 -12.37 -3.03 -11.59
N VAL A 147 -12.80 -1.98 -12.30
CA VAL A 147 -13.78 -1.00 -11.79
C VAL A 147 -15.10 -1.67 -11.44
N LEU A 148 -15.62 -2.53 -12.31
CA LEU A 148 -16.86 -3.27 -12.06
C LEU A 148 -16.76 -4.21 -10.86
N LEU A 149 -15.62 -4.87 -10.66
CA LEU A 149 -15.40 -5.74 -9.51
C LEU A 149 -15.35 -4.94 -8.20
N ILE A 150 -14.71 -3.76 -8.20
CA ILE A 150 -14.73 -2.83 -7.08
C ILE A 150 -16.17 -2.38 -6.78
N LEU A 151 -16.93 -1.94 -7.78
CA LEU A 151 -18.32 -1.52 -7.62
C LEU A 151 -19.23 -2.66 -7.12
N PHE A 152 -19.05 -3.87 -7.65
CA PHE A 152 -19.81 -5.05 -7.23
C PHE A 152 -19.50 -5.43 -5.78
N SER A 153 -18.24 -5.33 -5.35
CA SER A 153 -17.85 -5.58 -3.96
C SER A 153 -18.55 -4.61 -2.99
N LEU A 154 -18.68 -3.34 -3.38
CA LEU A 154 -19.39 -2.31 -2.62
C LEU A 154 -20.90 -2.55 -2.61
N TYR A 155 -21.48 -2.93 -3.75
CA TYR A 155 -22.91 -3.21 -3.86
C TYR A 155 -23.36 -4.32 -2.89
N ASN A 156 -22.59 -5.40 -2.77
CA ASN A 156 -22.90 -6.49 -1.85
C ASN A 156 -22.81 -6.10 -0.37
N LEU A 157 -22.09 -5.02 -0.04
CA LEU A 157 -21.95 -4.51 1.34
C LEU A 157 -22.97 -3.41 1.70
N LEU A 158 -23.57 -2.79 0.69
CA LEU A 158 -24.61 -1.78 0.84
C LEU A 158 -26.01 -2.37 0.98
N LYS A 159 -26.17 -3.67 0.70
CA LYS A 159 -27.43 -4.41 0.78
C LYS A 159 -27.62 -5.02 2.16
#